data_AF-W3WWA0-F1
#
_entry.id   AF-W3WWA0-F1
#
_cell.length_a   1.000
_cell.length_b   1.000
_cell.length_c   1.000
_cell.angle_alpha   90.00
_cell.angle_beta   90.00
_cell.angle_gamma   90.00
#
_symmetry.space_group_name_H-M   'P 1'
#
loop_
_entity.id
_entity.type
_entity.pdbx_description
1 polymer ?
#
loop_
_entity_poly.entity_id
_entity_poly.type
_entity_poly.pdbx_seq_one_letter_code
_entity_poly.pdbx_strand_id
1 'polypeptide(L)'
;MSSQETITLRTIGAASTALAISSASLNASLTLFTIPRCLELPPPLNAQIWANMFRVTKWAVPIPMLISGAGYYYLAWTQRNIPSTIVVLPTINTLLEKLASWKDASVHQIQEDEDLGTTAHALIRRWSILNLGRAIPVMLAGLLGLYSYL
;
A
#
# COMPACT_ATOMS: atom_id res chain seq x y z
N MET A 1 -14.55 4.33 -33.10
CA MET A 1 -14.23 3.24 -32.16
C MET A 1 -14.99 2.01 -32.61
N SER A 2 -14.30 0.91 -32.91
CA SER A 2 -14.97 -0.35 -33.22
C SER A 2 -15.55 -0.95 -31.93
N SER A 3 -16.59 -1.77 -32.03
CA SER A 3 -17.19 -2.46 -30.87
C SER A 3 -16.15 -3.27 -30.09
N GLN A 4 -15.17 -3.85 -30.79
CA GLN A 4 -14.08 -4.64 -30.23
C GLN A 4 -13.13 -3.81 -29.36
N GLU A 5 -12.80 -2.58 -29.77
CA GLU A 5 -11.94 -1.67 -29.01
C GLU A 5 -12.57 -1.27 -27.66
N THR A 6 -13.89 -1.08 -27.65
CA THR A 6 -14.65 -0.75 -26.43
C THR A 6 -14.67 -1.91 -25.43
N ILE A 7 -14.79 -3.15 -25.93
CA ILE A 7 -14.74 -4.36 -25.10
C ILE A 7 -13.36 -4.51 -24.46
N THR A 8 -12.29 -4.33 -25.23
CA THR A 8 -10.90 -4.43 -24.72
C THR A 8 -10.60 -3.39 -23.64
N LEU A 9 -11.06 -2.15 -23.78
CA LEU A 9 -10.84 -1.11 -22.76
C LEU A 9 -11.58 -1.41 -21.46
N ARG A 10 -12.82 -1.94 -21.54
CA ARG A 10 -13.60 -2.35 -20.37
C ARG A 10 -12.98 -3.53 -19.63
N THR A 11 -12.48 -4.54 -20.35
CA THR A 11 -11.85 -5.71 -19.72
C THR A 11 -10.53 -5.34 -19.03
N ILE A 12 -9.71 -4.47 -19.64
CA ILE A 12 -8.49 -3.96 -19.02
C ILE A 12 -8.83 -3.17 -17.75
N GLY A 13 -9.82 -2.26 -17.80
CA GLY A 13 -10.25 -1.48 -16.64
C GLY A 13 -10.77 -2.35 -15.49
N ALA A 14 -11.60 -3.34 -15.80
CA ALA A 14 -12.12 -4.29 -14.82
C ALA A 14 -10.98 -5.14 -14.21
N ALA A 15 -10.04 -5.63 -15.02
CA ALA A 15 -8.90 -6.41 -14.55
C ALA A 15 -7.97 -5.60 -13.63
N SER A 16 -7.62 -4.36 -14.01
CA SER A 16 -6.80 -3.48 -13.17
C SER A 16 -7.49 -3.16 -11.84
N THR A 17 -8.81 -2.96 -11.85
CA THR A 17 -9.61 -2.72 -10.65
C THR A 17 -9.63 -3.94 -9.73
N ALA A 18 -9.87 -5.14 -10.29
CA ALA A 18 -9.86 -6.39 -9.54
C ALA A 18 -8.49 -6.67 -8.90
N LEU A 19 -7.41 -6.39 -9.62
CA LEU A 19 -6.03 -6.51 -9.11
C LEU A 19 -5.77 -5.53 -7.95
N ALA A 20 -6.20 -4.28 -8.06
CA ALA A 20 -6.05 -3.29 -6.99
C ALA A 20 -6.79 -3.70 -5.72
N ILE A 21 -8.06 -4.12 -5.85
CA ILE A 21 -8.88 -4.57 -4.71
C ILE A 21 -8.23 -5.80 -4.07
N SER A 22 -7.87 -6.80 -4.86
CA SER A 22 -7.29 -8.05 -4.34
C SER A 22 -6.01 -7.78 -3.56
N SER A 23 -5.16 -6.89 -4.08
CA SER A 23 -3.89 -6.50 -3.44
C SER A 23 -4.12 -5.71 -2.15
N ALA A 24 -5.09 -4.78 -2.16
CA ALA A 24 -5.48 -4.03 -0.98
C ALA A 24 -6.08 -4.95 0.11
N SER A 25 -6.92 -5.90 -0.28
CA SER A 25 -7.52 -6.90 0.62
C SER A 25 -6.49 -7.82 1.23
N LEU A 26 -5.51 -8.32 0.46
CA LEU A 26 -4.41 -9.11 1.00
C LEU A 26 -3.58 -8.31 2.00
N ASN A 27 -3.28 -7.05 1.68
CA ASN A 27 -2.51 -6.17 2.54
C ASN A 27 -3.24 -5.82 3.86
N ALA A 28 -4.55 -5.59 3.79
CA ALA A 28 -5.40 -5.40 4.96
C ALA A 28 -5.50 -6.68 5.80
N SER A 29 -5.66 -7.84 5.16
CA SER A 29 -5.75 -9.15 5.82
C SER A 29 -4.49 -9.48 6.63
N LEU A 30 -3.30 -9.25 6.07
CA LEU A 30 -2.03 -9.38 6.81
C LEU A 30 -2.03 -8.54 8.09
N THR A 31 -2.60 -7.34 8.03
CA THR A 31 -2.62 -6.44 9.17
C THR A 31 -3.66 -6.86 10.21
N LEU A 32 -4.86 -7.24 9.78
CA LEU A 32 -5.96 -7.62 10.67
C LEU A 32 -5.72 -8.95 11.39
N PHE A 33 -5.11 -9.94 10.72
CA PHE A 33 -4.91 -11.26 11.31
C PHE A 33 -3.54 -11.45 11.93
N THR A 34 -2.49 -10.82 11.40
CA THR A 34 -1.13 -11.08 11.89
C THR A 34 -0.69 -10.14 13.00
N ILE A 35 -1.17 -8.89 13.02
CA ILE A 35 -0.78 -7.92 14.06
C ILE A 35 -1.24 -8.33 15.45
N PRO A 36 -2.52 -8.71 15.70
CA PRO A 36 -2.94 -9.10 17.05
C PRO A 36 -2.07 -10.23 17.60
N ARG A 37 -1.77 -11.21 16.75
CA ARG A 37 -0.93 -12.36 17.10
C ARG A 37 0.53 -11.99 17.34
N CYS A 38 1.07 -10.98 16.67
CA CYS A 38 2.42 -10.48 16.92
C CYS A 38 2.52 -9.70 18.24
N LEU A 39 1.44 -9.05 18.70
CA LEU A 39 1.42 -8.27 19.94
C LEU A 39 1.26 -9.14 21.20
N GLU A 40 0.91 -10.41 21.04
CA GLU A 40 0.85 -11.40 22.14
C GLU A 40 2.22 -12.03 22.45
N LEU A 41 3.21 -11.84 21.59
CA LEU A 41 4.52 -12.47 21.68
C LEU A 41 5.52 -11.62 22.48
N PRO A 42 6.51 -12.25 23.14
CA PRO A 42 7.57 -11.51 23.82
C PRO A 42 8.29 -10.59 22.82
N PRO A 43 8.67 -9.35 23.23
CA PRO A 43 9.11 -8.34 22.30
C PRO A 43 10.29 -8.68 21.37
N PRO A 44 11.38 -9.32 21.82
CA PRO A 44 12.48 -9.64 20.91
C PRO A 44 12.06 -10.64 19.82
N LEU A 45 11.10 -11.53 20.12
CA LEU A 45 10.56 -12.49 19.17
C LEU A 45 9.61 -11.82 18.18
N ASN A 46 8.77 -10.89 18.63
CA ASN A 46 7.83 -10.19 17.76
C ASN A 46 8.54 -9.37 16.68
N ALA A 47 9.70 -8.77 17.01
CA ALA A 47 10.44 -7.91 16.12
C ALA A 47 11.07 -8.73 14.98
N GLN A 48 11.57 -9.94 15.29
CA GLN A 48 12.11 -10.86 14.30
C GLN A 48 11.04 -11.38 13.35
N ILE A 49 9.89 -11.79 13.88
CA ILE A 49 8.75 -12.26 13.08
C ILE A 49 8.25 -11.12 12.17
N TRP A 50 8.06 -9.93 12.73
CA TRP A 50 7.67 -8.75 11.96
C TRP A 50 8.70 -8.41 10.88
N ALA A 51 10.00 -8.44 11.17
CA ALA A 51 11.04 -8.14 10.18
C ALA A 51 11.05 -9.16 9.03
N ASN A 52 10.84 -10.44 9.34
CA ASN A 52 10.72 -11.48 8.32
C ASN A 52 9.47 -11.30 7.46
N MET A 53 8.32 -10.99 8.07
CA MET A 53 7.10 -10.66 7.35
C MET A 53 7.30 -9.43 6.46
N PHE A 54 7.83 -8.33 7.01
CA PHE A 54 8.05 -7.09 6.28
C PHE A 54 8.97 -7.30 5.08
N ARG A 55 10.01 -8.13 5.20
CA ARG A 55 10.93 -8.44 4.11
C ARG A 55 10.23 -9.07 2.91
N VAL A 56 9.22 -9.89 3.13
CA VAL A 56 8.40 -10.51 2.08
C VAL A 56 7.35 -9.53 1.55
N THR A 57 6.63 -8.87 2.45
CA THR A 57 5.50 -8.01 2.12
C THR A 57 5.91 -6.72 1.41
N LYS A 58 7.12 -6.18 1.68
CA LYS A 58 7.60 -4.92 1.09
C LYS A 58 7.67 -4.95 -0.44
N TRP A 59 7.69 -6.13 -1.06
CA TRP A 59 7.66 -6.27 -2.53
C TRP A 59 6.35 -6.89 -3.01
N ALA A 60 5.80 -7.85 -2.26
CA ALA A 60 4.57 -8.54 -2.65
C ALA A 60 3.35 -7.61 -2.77
N VAL A 61 3.27 -6.55 -1.95
CA VAL A 61 2.13 -5.62 -1.94
C VAL A 61 2.25 -4.49 -2.97
N PRO A 62 3.37 -3.75 -3.09
CA PRO A 62 3.42 -2.62 -4.02
C PRO A 62 3.50 -3.04 -5.49
N ILE A 63 4.06 -4.20 -5.83
CA ILE A 63 4.22 -4.60 -7.25
C ILE A 63 2.85 -4.74 -7.95
N PRO A 64 1.86 -5.48 -7.41
CA PRO A 64 0.51 -5.54 -7.98
C PRO A 64 -0.18 -4.17 -8.07
N MET A 65 0.04 -3.29 -7.08
CA MET A 65 -0.51 -1.93 -7.11
C MET A 65 0.09 -1.10 -8.24
N LEU A 66 1.40 -1.22 -8.50
CA LEU A 66 2.05 -0.57 -9.62
C LEU A 66 1.55 -1.09 -10.96
N ILE A 67 1.32 -2.40 -11.08
CA ILE A 67 0.75 -3.01 -12.30
C ILE A 67 -0.67 -2.49 -12.55
N SER A 68 -1.50 -2.41 -11.50
CA SER A 68 -2.85 -1.83 -11.60
C SER A 68 -2.80 -0.35 -11.98
N GLY A 69 -1.92 0.43 -11.33
CA GLY A 69 -1.70 1.84 -11.64
C GLY A 69 -1.24 2.07 -13.08
N ALA A 70 -0.36 1.22 -13.61
CA ALA A 70 0.07 1.25 -15.00
C ALA A 70 -1.10 1.00 -15.97
N GLY A 71 -2.02 0.09 -15.62
CA GLY A 71 -3.25 -0.15 -16.38
C GLY A 71 -4.16 1.08 -16.45
N TYR A 72 -4.38 1.75 -15.31
CA TYR A 72 -5.14 3.01 -15.31
C TYR A 72 -4.44 4.13 -16.07
N TYR A 73 -3.12 4.25 -15.96
CA TYR A 73 -2.34 5.21 -16.73
C TYR A 73 -2.49 4.98 -18.24
N TYR A 74 -2.44 3.72 -18.68
CA TYR A 74 -2.68 3.35 -20.08
C TYR A 74 -4.08 3.75 -20.55
N LEU A 75 -5.11 3.49 -19.75
CA LEU A 75 -6.49 3.89 -20.07
C LEU A 75 -6.67 5.41 -20.11
N ALA A 76 -6.05 6.15 -19.19
CA ALA A 76 -6.08 7.61 -19.18
C ALA A 76 -5.37 8.19 -20.42
N TRP A 77 -4.24 7.59 -20.81
CA TRP A 77 -3.51 7.97 -22.02
C TRP A 77 -4.34 7.76 -23.30
N THR A 78 -5.02 6.62 -23.42
CA THR A 78 -5.84 6.32 -24.61
C THR A 78 -7.07 7.21 -24.69
N GLN A 79 -7.67 7.59 -23.56
CA GLN A 79 -8.84 8.46 -23.52
C GLN A 79 -8.51 9.97 -23.61
N ARG A 80 -7.22 10.36 -23.70
CA ARG A 80 -6.73 11.76 -23.69
C ARG A 80 -7.30 12.64 -22.57
N ASN A 81 -7.90 12.02 -21.55
CA ASN A 81 -8.27 12.67 -20.31
C ASN A 81 -7.06 12.55 -19.39
N ILE A 82 -6.27 13.61 -19.28
CA ILE A 82 -5.26 13.76 -18.22
C ILE A 82 -5.80 14.70 -17.11
N PRO A 83 -6.74 14.28 -16.24
CA PRO A 83 -6.93 14.94 -14.96
C PRO A 83 -6.14 14.23 -13.86
N SER A 84 -5.35 15.04 -13.12
CA SER A 84 -4.76 14.83 -11.77
C SER A 84 -3.36 14.20 -11.58
N THR A 85 -2.70 13.58 -12.57
CA THR A 85 -1.29 13.11 -12.38
C THR A 85 -0.34 14.29 -12.08
N ILE A 86 -0.61 15.47 -12.66
CA ILE A 86 0.16 16.70 -12.43
C ILE A 86 0.03 17.22 -10.98
N VAL A 87 -1.09 16.94 -10.30
CA VAL A 87 -1.35 17.42 -8.92
C VAL A 87 -0.69 16.51 -7.87
N VAL A 88 -0.45 15.23 -8.19
CA VAL A 88 0.18 14.28 -7.27
C VAL A 88 1.71 14.41 -7.23
N LEU A 89 2.33 14.88 -8.32
CA LEU A 89 3.78 15.11 -8.43
C LEU A 89 4.39 15.99 -7.31
N PRO A 90 3.84 17.18 -6.97
CA PRO A 90 4.37 17.98 -5.86
C PRO A 90 4.20 17.28 -4.50
N THR A 91 3.14 16.48 -4.33
CA THR A 91 2.92 15.70 -3.09
C THR A 91 3.99 14.63 -2.92
N ILE A 92 4.39 13.95 -4.01
CA ILE A 92 5.48 12.96 -3.98
C ILE A 92 6.80 13.58 -3.52
N ASN A 93 7.15 14.77 -4.01
CA ASN A 93 8.39 15.45 -3.62
C ASN A 93 8.41 15.79 -2.11
N THR A 94 7.31 16.32 -1.58
CA THR A 94 7.21 16.60 -0.13
C THR A 94 7.26 15.33 0.73
N LEU A 95 6.76 14.21 0.23
CA LEU A 95 6.85 12.91 0.92
C LEU A 95 8.28 12.36 0.90
N LEU A 96 9.02 12.56 -0.19
CA LEU A 96 10.43 12.16 -0.31
C LEU A 96 11.33 12.99 0.62
N GLU A 97 11.09 14.30 0.72
CA GLU A 97 11.79 15.18 1.67
C GLU A 97 11.52 14.77 3.12
N LYS A 98 10.26 14.49 3.47
CA LYS A 98 9.89 14.00 4.80
C LYS A 98 10.49 12.62 5.09
N LEU A 99 10.52 11.73 4.10
CA LEU A 99 11.14 10.41 4.23
C LEU A 99 12.65 10.52 4.47
N ALA A 100 13.34 11.43 3.77
CA ALA A 100 14.75 11.72 3.99
C ALA A 100 14.98 12.23 5.43
N SER A 101 14.13 13.13 5.94
CA SER A 101 14.24 13.64 7.32
C SER A 101 14.03 12.55 8.39
N TRP A 102 13.17 11.55 8.12
CA TRP A 102 12.91 10.44 9.06
C TRP A 102 14.02 9.40 9.04
N LYS A 103 14.67 9.20 7.89
CA LYS A 103 15.81 8.32 7.76
C LYS A 103 16.97 8.80 8.64
N ASP A 104 17.25 10.10 8.67
CA ASP A 104 18.28 10.68 9.55
C ASP A 104 17.87 10.66 11.02
N ALA A 105 16.60 10.94 11.35
CA ALA A 105 16.13 10.90 12.73
C ALA A 105 16.15 9.48 13.34
N SER A 106 15.93 8.44 12.53
CA SER A 106 15.88 7.03 12.99
C SER A 106 17.24 6.45 13.39
N VAL A 107 18.35 7.07 12.98
CA VAL A 107 19.71 6.63 13.31
C VAL A 107 20.15 7.10 14.71
N HIS A 108 19.46 8.08 15.31
CA HIS A 108 19.86 8.69 16.59
C HIS A 108 19.13 8.19 17.85
N GLN A 109 18.20 7.24 17.77
CA GLN A 109 17.43 6.76 18.94
C GLN A 109 17.44 5.24 19.10
N ILE A 110 18.62 4.64 19.12
CA ILE A 110 18.79 3.27 19.58
C ILE A 110 19.75 3.31 20.77
N GLN A 111 19.23 3.63 21.95
CA GLN A 111 19.94 3.38 23.20
C GLN A 111 18.96 3.05 24.35
N GLU A 112 19.28 1.92 24.97
CA GLU A 112 18.89 1.35 26.27
C GLU A 112 17.64 0.45 26.42
N ASP A 113 17.95 -0.71 27.01
CA ASP A 113 17.14 -1.90 27.27
C ASP A 113 16.00 -1.66 28.28
N GLU A 114 15.04 -2.58 28.30
CA GLU A 114 13.71 -2.54 28.95
C GLU A 114 12.62 -1.81 28.13
N ASP A 115 12.96 -0.73 27.41
CA ASP A 115 12.01 0.01 26.53
C ASP A 115 11.91 -0.56 25.09
N LEU A 116 12.78 -1.51 24.72
CA LEU A 116 12.68 -2.25 23.45
C LEU A 116 11.35 -3.01 23.33
N GLY A 117 10.79 -3.39 24.47
CA GLY A 117 9.50 -4.05 24.58
C GLY A 117 8.35 -3.20 24.04
N THR A 118 8.19 -2.04 24.67
CA THR A 118 7.27 -0.98 24.31
C THR A 118 7.53 -0.44 22.91
N THR A 119 8.80 -0.29 22.53
CA THR A 119 9.21 0.21 21.21
C THR A 119 8.83 -0.73 20.07
N ALA A 120 9.05 -2.04 20.22
CA ALA A 120 8.67 -3.02 19.18
C ALA A 120 7.16 -3.08 18.98
N HIS A 121 6.38 -3.10 20.07
CA HIS A 121 4.92 -3.03 20.01
C HIS A 121 4.45 -1.70 19.38
N ALA A 122 5.07 -0.57 19.74
CA ALA A 122 4.77 0.73 19.18
C ALA A 122 5.08 0.82 17.68
N LEU A 123 6.21 0.26 17.23
CA LEU A 123 6.59 0.20 15.83
C LEU A 123 5.61 -0.64 15.02
N ILE A 124 5.29 -1.85 15.49
CA ILE A 124 4.34 -2.76 14.86
C ILE A 124 2.95 -2.11 14.78
N ARG A 125 2.50 -1.45 15.85
CA ARG A 125 1.23 -0.73 15.90
C ARG A 125 1.20 0.47 14.94
N ARG A 126 2.30 1.23 14.85
CA ARG A 126 2.39 2.35 13.90
C ARG A 126 2.41 1.88 12.46
N TRP A 127 3.13 0.80 12.18
CA TRP A 127 3.15 0.16 10.87
C TRP A 127 1.75 -0.33 10.49
N SER A 128 1.02 -0.97 11.41
CA SER A 128 -0.32 -1.49 11.13
C SER A 128 -1.31 -0.39 10.76
N ILE A 129 -1.30 0.72 11.51
CA ILE A 129 -2.14 1.89 11.23
C ILE A 129 -1.81 2.48 9.86
N LEU A 130 -0.52 2.65 9.54
CA LEU A 130 -0.10 3.17 8.23
C LEU A 130 -0.46 2.23 7.09
N ASN A 131 -0.33 0.91 7.30
CA ASN A 131 -0.62 -0.07 6.27
C ASN A 131 -2.13 -0.17 5.98
N LEU A 132 -2.94 -0.16 7.04
CA LEU A 132 -4.39 -0.15 6.93
C LEU A 132 -4.90 1.16 6.31
N GLY A 133 -4.32 2.30 6.71
CA GLY A 133 -4.62 3.61 6.14
C GLY A 133 -4.29 3.72 4.64
N ARG A 134 -3.36 2.91 4.12
CA ARG A 134 -3.10 2.81 2.66
C ARG A 134 -4.07 1.85 1.96
N ALA A 135 -4.44 0.75 2.60
CA ALA A 135 -5.31 -0.26 2.00
C ALA A 135 -6.75 0.24 1.85
N ILE A 136 -7.30 0.95 2.84
CA ILE A 136 -8.70 1.40 2.84
C ILE A 136 -9.04 2.28 1.63
N PRO A 137 -8.30 3.38 1.34
CA PRO A 137 -8.61 4.23 0.19
C PRO A 137 -8.53 3.50 -1.14
N VAL A 138 -7.59 2.57 -1.30
CA VAL A 138 -7.42 1.78 -2.53
C VAL A 138 -8.56 0.79 -2.70
N MET A 139 -9.04 0.19 -1.60
CA MET A 139 -10.19 -0.70 -1.62
C MET A 139 -11.47 0.05 -1.97
N LEU A 140 -11.71 1.24 -1.38
CA LEU A 140 -12.84 2.10 -1.72
C LEU A 140 -12.80 2.57 -3.18
N ALA A 141 -11.63 3.04 -3.65
CA ALA A 141 -11.44 3.44 -5.04
C ALA A 141 -11.67 2.27 -6.00
N GLY A 142 -11.22 1.07 -5.64
CA GLY A 142 -11.46 -0.15 -6.40
C GLY A 142 -12.94 -0.51 -6.47
N LEU A 143 -13.68 -0.47 -5.35
CA LEU A 143 -15.12 -0.74 -5.34
C LEU A 143 -15.91 0.25 -6.20
N LEU A 144 -15.57 1.55 -6.13
CA LEU A 144 -16.16 2.58 -6.98
C LEU A 144 -15.81 2.36 -8.46
N GLY A 145 -14.56 1.98 -8.75
CA GLY A 145 -14.13 1.61 -10.09
C GLY A 145 -14.91 0.42 -10.63
N LEU A 146 -15.11 -0.63 -9.82
CA LEU A 146 -15.85 -1.82 -10.22
C LEU A 146 -17.32 -1.50 -10.51
N TYR A 147 -17.94 -0.65 -9.67
CA TYR A 147 -19.30 -0.18 -9.89
C TYR A 147 -19.46 0.53 -11.24
N SER A 148 -18.44 1.25 -11.72
CA SER A 148 -18.51 1.92 -13.03
C SER A 148 -18.53 0.96 -14.25
N TYR A 149 -18.20 -0.32 -14.04
CA TYR A 149 -18.17 -1.34 -15.09
C TYR A 149 -19.36 -2.31 -15.06
N LEU A 150 -20.13 -2.32 -13.96
CA LEU A 150 -21.39 -3.06 -13.82
C LEU A 150 -22.52 -2.35 -14.56
#